data_AF-A0A929IEN7-F1
#
_entry.id   AF-A0A929IEN7-F1
#
_cell.length_a   1.000
_cell.length_b   1.000
_cell.length_c   1.000
_cell.angle_alpha   90.00
_cell.angle_beta   90.00
_cell.angle_gamma   90.00
#
_symmetry.space_group_name_H-M   'P 1'
#
loop_
_entity.id
_entity.type
_entity.pdbx_description
1 polymer ?
#
loop_
_entity_poly.entity_id
_entity_poly.type
_entity_poly.pdbx_seq_one_letter_code
_entity_poly.pdbx_strand_id
1 'polypeptide(L)'
;MKKIAFIFPGQGSQFVGMGHDLYEEYEFVRELFDMTDEITRADISGLCFKGSMEELTLTVNLQPAVTAVDLACLAAIEKEGVSPAISAGHSLGEYPALRAAGVVSAGDTLSLVAKRGFLMHRESTKHAGAMHAVLGLS
;
A
#
# COMPACT_ATOMS: atom_id res chain seq x y z
N MET A 1 0.12 -23.54 -18.08
CA MET A 1 -0.41 -22.34 -17.38
C MET A 1 0.26 -21.10 -17.94
N LYS A 2 -0.49 -19.99 -18.11
CA LYS A 2 0.10 -18.71 -18.56
C LYS A 2 0.93 -18.12 -17.42
N LYS A 3 2.10 -17.53 -17.73
CA LYS A 3 2.90 -16.79 -16.74
C LYS A 3 2.23 -15.44 -16.49
N ILE A 4 1.96 -15.13 -15.22
CA ILE A 4 1.34 -13.87 -14.79
C ILE A 4 2.40 -13.06 -14.05
N ALA A 5 2.44 -11.74 -14.28
CA ALA A 5 3.23 -10.82 -13.50
C ALA A 5 2.30 -9.94 -12.65
N PHE A 6 2.59 -9.80 -11.36
CA PHE A 6 1.89 -8.85 -10.49
C PHE A 6 2.68 -7.55 -10.42
N ILE A 7 2.02 -6.44 -10.73
CA ILE A 7 2.60 -5.10 -10.70
C ILE A 7 1.84 -4.26 -9.68
N PHE A 8 2.53 -3.80 -8.65
CA PHE A 8 1.94 -3.05 -7.56
C PHE A 8 2.14 -1.55 -7.76
N PRO A 9 1.07 -0.74 -7.68
CA PRO A 9 1.16 0.71 -7.79
C PRO A 9 1.88 1.32 -6.59
N GLY A 10 2.25 2.59 -6.71
CA GLY A 10 2.92 3.33 -5.64
C GLY A 10 2.11 4.52 -5.17
N GLN A 11 2.78 5.41 -4.45
CA GLN A 11 2.17 6.66 -4.00
C GLN A 11 1.58 7.47 -5.16
N GLY A 12 0.33 7.92 -4.99
CA GLY A 12 -0.46 8.63 -6.01
C GLY A 12 -1.66 7.83 -6.54
N SER A 13 -1.77 6.53 -6.24
CA SER A 13 -2.91 5.69 -6.66
C SER A 13 -4.07 5.65 -5.66
N GLN A 14 -3.94 6.30 -4.51
CA GLN A 14 -4.94 6.27 -3.43
C GLN A 14 -6.23 7.02 -3.82
N PHE A 15 -7.37 6.51 -3.34
CA PHE A 15 -8.67 7.15 -3.45
C PHE A 15 -9.54 6.79 -2.24
N VAL A 16 -10.48 7.66 -1.87
CA VAL A 16 -11.44 7.37 -0.78
C VAL A 16 -12.39 6.26 -1.21
N GLY A 17 -12.60 5.29 -0.31
CA GLY A 17 -13.36 4.06 -0.56
C GLY A 17 -12.49 2.87 -0.98
N MET A 18 -11.17 3.04 -1.14
CA MET A 18 -10.30 1.95 -1.55
C MET A 18 -10.26 0.81 -0.52
N GLY A 19 -10.28 -0.43 -0.99
CA GLY A 19 -10.23 -1.63 -0.14
C GLY A 19 -11.52 -1.97 0.62
N HIS A 20 -12.52 -1.08 0.64
CA HIS A 20 -13.74 -1.27 1.43
C HIS A 20 -14.55 -2.52 1.01
N ASP A 21 -14.74 -2.74 -0.30
CA ASP A 21 -15.50 -3.90 -0.78
C ASP A 21 -14.83 -5.23 -0.38
N LEU A 22 -13.49 -5.27 -0.40
CA LEU A 22 -12.72 -6.44 0.04
C LEU A 22 -12.80 -6.63 1.56
N TYR A 23 -12.78 -5.52 2.32
CA TYR A 23 -12.91 -5.52 3.78
C TYR A 23 -14.28 -6.07 4.23
N GLU A 24 -15.36 -5.69 3.56
CA GLU A 24 -16.70 -6.20 3.87
C GLU A 24 -16.83 -7.70 3.53
N GLU A 25 -16.28 -8.13 2.40
CA GLU A 25 -16.42 -9.51 1.92
C GLU A 25 -15.53 -10.53 2.67
N TYR A 26 -14.29 -10.15 3.03
CA TYR A 26 -13.27 -11.11 3.46
C TYR A 26 -12.75 -10.86 4.88
N GLU A 27 -12.85 -11.87 5.75
CA GLU A 27 -12.33 -11.81 7.13
C GLU A 27 -10.82 -11.59 7.20
N PHE A 28 -10.02 -12.30 6.38
CA PHE A 28 -8.57 -12.11 6.34
C PHE A 28 -8.16 -10.71 5.83
N VAL A 29 -9.04 -10.00 5.11
CA VAL A 29 -8.80 -8.60 4.73
C VAL A 29 -9.05 -7.68 5.92
N ARG A 30 -10.08 -7.94 6.73
CA ARG A 30 -10.31 -7.20 7.98
C ARG A 30 -9.11 -7.31 8.92
N GLU A 31 -8.60 -8.53 9.12
CA GLU A 31 -7.39 -8.76 9.93
C GLU A 31 -6.17 -7.99 9.42
N LEU A 32 -6.02 -7.84 8.10
CA LEU A 32 -4.93 -7.05 7.50
C LEU A 32 -5.09 -5.55 7.80
N PHE A 33 -6.30 -5.02 7.74
CA PHE A 33 -6.57 -3.62 8.10
C PHE A 33 -6.42 -3.39 9.60
N ASP A 34 -6.91 -4.29 10.46
CA ASP A 34 -6.72 -4.23 11.91
C ASP A 34 -5.22 -4.22 12.26
N MET A 35 -4.44 -5.12 11.66
CA MET A 35 -2.98 -5.15 11.81
C MET A 35 -2.31 -3.85 11.34
N THR A 36 -2.82 -3.25 10.26
CA THR A 36 -2.31 -1.97 9.75
C THR A 36 -2.54 -0.85 10.76
N ASP A 37 -3.74 -0.76 11.33
CA ASP A 37 -4.11 0.25 12.31
C ASP A 37 -3.31 0.07 13.63
N GLU A 38 -3.12 -1.18 14.07
CA GLU A 38 -2.30 -1.51 15.24
C GLU A 38 -0.83 -1.10 15.06
N ILE A 39 -0.22 -1.46 13.92
CA ILE A 39 1.19 -1.16 13.61
C ILE A 39 1.41 0.35 13.51
N THR A 40 0.50 1.05 12.84
CA THR A 40 0.62 2.50 12.61
C THR A 40 0.19 3.34 13.80
N ARG A 41 -0.62 2.76 14.71
CA ARG A 41 -1.31 3.46 15.80
C ARG A 41 -2.18 4.61 15.29
N ALA A 42 -2.82 4.40 14.15
CA ALA A 42 -3.69 5.36 13.47
C ALA A 42 -4.89 4.63 12.84
N ASP A 43 -5.98 5.35 12.60
CA ASP A 43 -7.18 4.83 11.92
C ASP A 43 -6.96 4.86 10.39
N ILE A 44 -6.02 4.05 9.89
CA ILE A 44 -5.71 3.97 8.46
C ILE A 44 -6.87 3.35 7.69
N SER A 45 -7.52 2.34 8.25
CA SER A 45 -8.72 1.74 7.66
C SER A 45 -9.84 2.77 7.47
N GLY A 46 -10.16 3.55 8.52
CA GLY A 46 -11.13 4.64 8.45
C GLY A 46 -10.74 5.70 7.43
N LEU A 47 -9.45 6.05 7.33
CA LEU A 47 -8.96 6.96 6.29
C LEU A 47 -9.14 6.41 4.87
N CYS A 48 -8.89 5.11 4.65
CA CYS A 48 -9.10 4.47 3.36
C CYS A 48 -10.57 4.53 2.93
N PHE A 49 -11.50 4.26 3.85
CA PHE A 49 -12.90 4.04 3.50
C PHE A 49 -13.71 5.34 3.43
N LYS A 50 -13.49 6.25 4.37
CA LYS A 50 -14.33 7.45 4.57
C LYS A 50 -13.54 8.72 4.91
N GLY A 51 -12.21 8.65 4.92
CA GLY A 51 -11.35 9.79 5.23
C GLY A 51 -11.40 10.88 4.18
N SER A 52 -10.71 11.99 4.47
CA SER A 52 -10.50 13.04 3.47
C SER A 52 -9.31 12.69 2.56
N MET A 53 -9.37 13.09 1.29
CA MET A 53 -8.22 12.96 0.38
C MET A 53 -6.99 13.76 0.86
N GLU A 54 -7.22 14.84 1.60
CA GLU A 54 -6.14 15.66 2.19
C GLU A 54 -5.35 14.85 3.24
N GLU A 55 -6.04 14.25 4.21
CA GLU A 55 -5.41 13.44 5.24
C GLU A 55 -4.85 12.13 4.68
N LEU A 56 -5.59 11.47 3.80
CA LEU A 56 -5.16 10.22 3.15
C LEU A 56 -3.89 10.43 2.32
N THR A 57 -3.71 11.63 1.74
CA THR A 57 -2.54 11.93 0.89
C THR A 57 -1.29 12.32 1.70
N LEU A 58 -1.41 12.55 3.01
CA LEU A 58 -0.23 12.73 3.85
C LEU A 58 0.64 11.46 3.79
N THR A 59 1.92 11.61 3.42
CA THR A 59 2.85 10.49 3.22
C THR A 59 2.88 9.49 4.38
N VAL A 60 2.67 9.94 5.61
CA VAL A 60 2.61 9.09 6.81
C VAL A 60 1.39 8.15 6.81
N ASN A 61 0.26 8.57 6.26
CA ASN A 61 -0.97 7.79 6.16
C ASN A 61 -1.03 7.02 4.84
N LEU A 62 -0.66 7.68 3.75
CA LEU A 62 -0.75 7.14 2.39
C LEU A 62 0.03 5.84 2.23
N GLN A 63 1.26 5.79 2.74
CA GLN A 63 2.13 4.63 2.52
C GLN A 63 1.58 3.34 3.14
N PRO A 64 1.20 3.31 4.44
CA PRO A 64 0.52 2.14 4.98
C PRO A 64 -0.85 1.90 4.32
N ALA A 65 -1.61 2.94 3.99
CA ALA A 65 -2.93 2.80 3.36
C ALA A 65 -2.89 2.07 2.00
N VAL A 66 -2.06 2.55 1.06
CA VAL A 66 -1.92 1.92 -0.26
C VAL A 66 -1.36 0.50 -0.13
N THR A 67 -0.40 0.29 0.78
CA THR A 67 0.18 -1.04 1.00
C THR A 67 -0.85 -2.03 1.57
N ALA A 68 -1.70 -1.61 2.50
CA ALA A 68 -2.76 -2.45 3.04
C ALA A 68 -3.75 -2.88 1.95
N VAL A 69 -4.12 -1.97 1.05
CA VAL A 69 -4.99 -2.26 -0.11
C VAL A 69 -4.31 -3.20 -1.11
N ASP A 70 -3.02 -3.01 -1.38
CA ASP A 70 -2.24 -3.91 -2.25
C ASP A 70 -2.17 -5.33 -1.66
N LEU A 71 -1.96 -5.43 -0.34
CA LEU A 71 -1.94 -6.71 0.37
C LEU A 71 -3.34 -7.36 0.43
N ALA A 72 -4.41 -6.57 0.57
CA ALA A 72 -5.78 -7.05 0.52
C ALA A 72 -6.11 -7.64 -0.86
N CYS A 73 -5.75 -6.94 -1.95
CA CYS A 73 -5.90 -7.43 -3.32
C CYS A 73 -5.08 -8.71 -3.53
N LEU A 74 -3.83 -8.73 -3.08
CA LEU A 74 -2.96 -9.90 -3.16
C LEU A 74 -3.58 -11.10 -2.45
N ALA A 75 -4.04 -10.94 -1.21
CA ALA A 75 -4.62 -12.01 -0.42
C ALA A 75 -5.92 -12.56 -1.05
N ALA A 76 -6.77 -11.69 -1.60
CA ALA A 76 -7.96 -12.12 -2.32
C ALA A 76 -7.62 -12.93 -3.59
N ILE A 77 -6.61 -12.52 -4.35
CA ILE A 77 -6.14 -13.24 -5.54
C ILE A 77 -5.48 -14.57 -5.17
N GLU A 78 -4.67 -14.61 -4.11
CA GLU A 78 -4.02 -15.82 -3.60
C GLU A 78 -5.06 -16.85 -3.11
N LYS A 79 -6.17 -16.38 -2.51
CA LYS A 79 -7.30 -17.24 -2.10
C LYS A 79 -7.94 -17.98 -3.28
N GLU A 80 -7.97 -17.38 -4.46
CA GLU A 80 -8.45 -18.01 -5.70
C GLU A 80 -7.39 -18.93 -6.36
N GLY A 81 -6.25 -19.16 -5.71
CA GLY A 81 -5.18 -20.04 -6.19
C GLY A 81 -4.32 -19.44 -7.29
N VAL A 82 -4.38 -18.12 -7.50
CA VAL A 82 -3.58 -17.42 -8.52
C VAL A 82 -2.29 -16.89 -7.89
N SER A 83 -1.16 -17.24 -8.47
CA SER A 83 0.17 -16.79 -8.03
C SER A 83 0.96 -16.15 -9.18
N PRO A 84 1.81 -15.15 -8.89
CA PRO A 84 2.66 -14.54 -9.91
C PRO A 84 3.87 -15.43 -10.21
N ALA A 85 4.31 -15.43 -11.47
CA ALA A 85 5.64 -15.91 -11.85
C ALA A 85 6.73 -14.87 -11.56
N ILE A 86 6.35 -13.58 -11.56
CA ILE A 86 7.23 -12.42 -11.31
C ILE A 86 6.39 -11.35 -10.61
N SER A 87 6.96 -10.66 -9.61
CA SER A 87 6.36 -9.46 -9.01
C SER A 87 7.30 -8.26 -9.16
N ALA A 88 6.72 -7.07 -9.31
CA ALA A 88 7.43 -5.80 -9.26
C ALA A 88 6.50 -4.70 -8.74
N GLY A 89 7.05 -3.58 -8.30
CA GLY A 89 6.24 -2.43 -7.94
C GLY A 89 7.00 -1.13 -8.08
N HIS A 90 6.26 -0.03 -8.16
CA HIS A 90 6.83 1.30 -8.36
C HIS A 90 7.00 2.03 -7.03
N SER A 91 8.23 2.26 -6.58
CA SER A 91 8.56 2.97 -5.33
C SER A 91 7.90 2.31 -4.11
N LEU A 92 6.76 2.80 -3.65
CA LEU A 92 6.01 2.18 -2.56
C LEU A 92 5.52 0.77 -2.91
N GLY A 93 5.13 0.51 -4.16
CA GLY A 93 4.64 -0.80 -4.58
C GLY A 93 5.69 -1.92 -4.50
N GLU A 94 6.98 -1.59 -4.34
CA GLU A 94 8.02 -2.61 -4.19
C GLU A 94 7.82 -3.44 -2.91
N TYR A 95 7.27 -2.86 -1.85
CA TYR A 95 7.01 -3.54 -0.58
C TYR A 95 5.99 -4.69 -0.70
N PRO A 96 4.77 -4.48 -1.23
CA PRO A 96 3.86 -5.59 -1.50
C PRO A 96 4.38 -6.54 -2.58
N ALA A 97 5.20 -6.07 -3.54
CA ALA A 97 5.87 -6.96 -4.50
C ALA A 97 6.84 -7.95 -3.82
N LEU A 98 7.60 -7.48 -2.82
CA LEU A 98 8.49 -8.31 -2.00
C LEU A 98 7.67 -9.31 -1.15
N ARG A 99 6.51 -8.91 -0.62
CA ARG A 99 5.58 -9.88 0.00
C ARG A 99 5.15 -10.91 -1.05
N ALA A 100 4.66 -10.50 -2.22
CA ALA A 100 4.18 -11.43 -3.25
C ALA A 100 5.25 -12.45 -3.68
N ALA A 101 6.54 -12.09 -3.58
CA ALA A 101 7.68 -12.97 -3.83
C ALA A 101 8.08 -13.86 -2.63
N GLY A 102 7.43 -13.72 -1.46
CA GLY A 102 7.72 -14.47 -0.25
C GLY A 102 8.96 -14.01 0.52
N VAL A 103 9.47 -12.81 0.23
CA VAL A 103 10.70 -12.27 0.84
C VAL A 103 10.44 -11.72 2.25
N VAL A 104 9.26 -11.12 2.46
CA VAL A 104 8.82 -10.52 3.72
C VAL A 104 7.40 -10.95 4.05
N SER A 105 7.06 -11.00 5.35
CA SER A 105 5.69 -11.25 5.81
C SER A 105 4.80 -10.02 5.59
N ALA A 106 3.47 -10.18 5.65
CA ALA A 106 2.55 -9.05 5.57
C ALA A 106 2.78 -8.03 6.71
N GLY A 107 2.93 -8.50 7.95
CA GLY A 107 3.20 -7.64 9.11
C GLY A 107 4.54 -6.90 9.02
N ASP A 108 5.60 -7.56 8.53
CA ASP A 108 6.88 -6.88 8.28
C ASP A 108 6.76 -5.84 7.17
N THR A 109 6.01 -6.17 6.10
CA THR A 109 5.74 -5.24 5.00
C THR A 109 5.06 -3.97 5.53
N LEU A 110 4.00 -4.12 6.31
CA LEU A 110 3.26 -3.01 6.94
C LEU A 110 4.16 -2.20 7.91
N SER A 111 4.96 -2.88 8.73
CA SER A 111 5.90 -2.23 9.65
C SER A 111 6.96 -1.41 8.92
N LEU A 112 7.50 -1.94 7.82
CA LEU A 112 8.49 -1.26 6.99
C LEU A 112 7.90 0.00 6.34
N VAL A 113 6.70 -0.09 5.73
CA VAL A 113 6.09 1.06 5.06
C VAL A 113 5.57 2.10 6.04
N ALA A 114 5.11 1.71 7.23
CA ALA A 114 4.75 2.64 8.30
C ALA A 114 5.99 3.45 8.73
N LYS A 115 7.12 2.77 8.94
CA LYS A 115 8.38 3.45 9.29
C LYS A 115 8.88 4.35 8.15
N ARG A 116 8.81 3.88 6.91
CA ARG A 116 9.19 4.65 5.72
C ARG A 116 8.33 5.90 5.56
N GLY A 117 7.01 5.77 5.65
CA GLY A 117 6.05 6.86 5.57
C GLY A 117 6.31 7.93 6.63
N PHE A 118 6.52 7.51 7.89
CA PHE A 118 6.92 8.41 8.98
C PHE A 118 8.21 9.16 8.68
N LEU A 119 9.28 8.45 8.29
CA LEU A 119 10.58 9.07 8.03
C LEU A 119 10.50 10.06 6.86
N MET A 120 9.87 9.69 5.75
CA MET A 120 9.70 10.57 4.59
C MET A 120 8.85 11.80 4.92
N HIS A 121 7.75 11.62 5.66
CA HIS A 121 6.91 12.73 6.08
C HIS A 121 7.67 13.70 6.99
N ARG A 122 8.41 13.17 7.98
CA ARG A 122 9.25 13.95 8.89
C ARG A 122 10.31 14.77 8.15
N GLU A 123 10.95 14.23 7.12
CA GLU A 123 11.96 14.98 6.38
C GLU A 123 11.33 15.99 5.42
N SER A 124 10.19 15.68 4.81
CA SER A 124 9.48 16.62 3.92
C SER A 124 8.99 17.89 4.63
N THR A 125 8.68 17.81 5.93
CA THR A 125 8.26 18.96 6.74
C THR A 125 9.45 19.84 7.18
N LYS A 126 10.67 19.31 7.16
CA LYS A 126 11.90 20.04 7.51
C LYS A 126 12.60 20.65 6.30
N HIS A 127 12.48 20.01 5.15
CA HIS A 127 13.22 20.35 3.96
C HIS A 127 12.28 20.58 2.78
N ALA A 128 12.18 21.83 2.33
CA ALA A 128 11.38 22.18 1.17
C ALA A 128 11.96 21.53 -0.09
N GLY A 129 11.09 20.89 -0.88
CA GLY A 129 11.44 20.23 -2.14
C GLY A 129 10.19 19.94 -2.97
N ALA A 130 10.38 19.69 -4.26
CA ALA A 130 9.30 19.37 -5.19
C ALA A 130 9.77 18.37 -6.26
N MET A 131 8.82 17.72 -6.92
CA MET A 131 9.04 16.82 -8.05
C MET A 131 8.26 17.31 -9.27
N HIS A 132 8.83 17.15 -10.47
CA HIS A 132 8.18 17.51 -11.73
C HIS A 132 8.25 16.33 -12.70
N ALA A 133 7.13 16.05 -13.37
CA ALA A 133 7.12 15.14 -14.51
C ALA A 133 7.58 15.93 -15.75
N VAL A 134 8.63 15.44 -16.42
CA VAL A 134 9.15 16.06 -17.65
C VAL A 134 8.79 15.19 -18.84
N LEU A 135 8.15 15.81 -19.84
CA LEU A 135 7.68 15.13 -21.05
C LEU A 135 8.35 15.77 -22.26
N GLY A 136 8.74 14.94 -23.25
CA GLY A 136 9.24 15.45 -24.52
C GLY A 136 10.62 16.13 -24.46
N LEU A 137 11.50 15.69 -23.55
CA LEU A 137 12.92 16.04 -23.60
C LEU A 137 13.49 15.55 -24.93
N SER A 138 13.77 16.49 -25.83
CA SER A 138 14.43 16.28 -27.13
C SER A 138 15.86 16.75 -27.10
#